data_AF-A0A835X382-F1
#
_entry.id   AF-A0A835X382-F1
#
_cell.length_a   1.000
_cell.length_b   1.000
_cell.length_c   1.000
_cell.angle_alpha   90.00
_cell.angle_beta   90.00
_cell.angle_gamma   90.00
#
_symmetry.space_group_name_H-M   'P 1'
#
loop_
_entity.id
_entity.type
_entity.pdbx_description
1 polymer ?
#
loop_
_entity_poly.entity_id
_entity_poly.type
_entity_poly.pdbx_seq_one_letter_code
_entity_poly.pdbx_strand_id
1 'polypeptide(L)' 'MNEQKRSRMLTEKGQSIEDASMQVIENEIGSHNYNEKEWPIVRRVIHSTADFDFARNNSIIFHNDA' A
#
# COMPACT_ATOMS: atom_id res chain seq x y z
N MET A 1 1.15 -15.97 -19.86
CA MET A 1 2.17 -15.73 -18.82
C MET A 1 1.41 -15.35 -17.56
N ASN A 2 1.40 -16.26 -16.58
CA ASN A 2 0.59 -16.35 -15.35
C ASN A 2 -0.24 -15.11 -14.91
N GLU A 3 -1.55 -15.16 -15.17
CA GLU A 3 -2.51 -14.53 -14.28
C GLU A 3 -2.65 -15.44 -13.06
N GLN A 4 -1.88 -15.16 -12.00
CA GLN A 4 -2.24 -15.62 -10.67
C GLN A 4 -3.61 -15.02 -10.36
N LYS A 5 -4.65 -15.86 -10.50
CA LYS A 5 -6.05 -15.56 -10.21
C LYS A 5 -6.12 -14.96 -8.81
N ARG A 6 -6.23 -13.62 -8.71
CA ARG A 6 -6.24 -12.91 -7.43
C ARG A 6 -7.47 -13.36 -6.65
N SER A 7 -7.28 -14.14 -5.59
CA SER A 7 -8.32 -14.71 -4.73
C SER A 7 -8.94 -13.68 -3.77
N ARG A 8 -9.19 -12.45 -4.23
CA ARG A 8 -9.90 -11.44 -3.43
C ARG A 8 -11.39 -11.53 -3.73
N MET A 9 -12.21 -11.62 -2.68
CA MET A 9 -13.67 -11.50 -2.78
C MET A 9 -14.06 -10.03 -2.99
N LEU A 10 -13.70 -9.46 -4.15
CA LEU A 10 -14.07 -8.12 -4.57
C LEU A 10 -14.80 -8.19 -5.92
N THR A 11 -15.73 -7.27 -6.15
CA THR A 11 -16.26 -7.03 -7.50
C THR A 11 -15.17 -6.44 -8.38
N GLU A 12 -15.29 -6.54 -9.70
CA GLU A 12 -14.33 -5.94 -10.64
C GLU A 12 -14.17 -4.43 -10.40
N LYS A 13 -15.28 -3.74 -10.15
CA LYS A 13 -15.29 -2.32 -9.79
C LYS A 13 -14.61 -2.07 -8.43
N GLY A 14 -14.83 -2.95 -7.44
CA GLY A 14 -14.15 -2.85 -6.15
C GLY A 14 -12.64 -2.99 -6.28
N GLN A 15 -12.19 -3.92 -7.12
CA GLN A 15 -10.76 -4.12 -7.41
C GLN A 15 -10.16 -2.89 -8.12
N SER A 16 -10.86 -2.31 -9.11
CA SER A 16 -10.34 -1.11 -9.79
C SER A 16 -10.27 0.12 -8.89
N ILE A 17 -11.23 0.28 -7.97
CA ILE A 17 -11.19 1.37 -6.97
C ILE A 17 -10.02 1.18 -6.01
N GLU A 18 -9.79 -0.05 -5.54
CA GLU A 18 -8.65 -0.40 -4.69
C GLU A 18 -7.32 -0.11 -5.40
N ASP A 19 -7.16 -0.57 -6.65
CA ASP A 19 -5.94 -0.34 -7.42
C ASP A 19 -5.71 1.16 -7.70
N ALA A 20 -6.77 1.92 -7.97
CA ALA A 20 -6.67 3.37 -8.13
C ALA A 20 -6.27 4.07 -6.81
N SER A 21 -6.84 3.67 -5.67
CA SER A 21 -6.44 4.21 -4.37
C SER A 21 -4.96 3.96 -4.08
N MET A 22 -4.48 2.76 -4.42
CA MET A 22 -3.08 2.40 -4.29
C MET A 22 -2.15 3.26 -5.16
N GLN A 23 -2.53 3.54 -6.40
CA GLN A 23 -1.79 4.44 -7.28
C GLN A 23 -1.76 5.89 -6.76
N VAL A 24 -2.89 6.37 -6.20
CA VAL A 24 -2.94 7.71 -5.58
C VAL A 24 -1.96 7.79 -4.42
N ILE A 25 -1.89 6.75 -3.56
CA ILE A 25 -0.97 6.73 -2.43
C ILE A 25 0.49 6.77 -2.90
N GLU A 26 0.84 5.99 -3.94
CA GLU A 26 2.20 6.03 -4.49
C GLU A 26 2.58 7.39 -5.05
N ASN A 27 1.69 8.02 -5.81
CA ASN A 27 1.95 9.32 -6.41
C ASN A 27 2.08 10.44 -5.36
N GLU A 28 1.28 10.40 -4.29
CA GLU A 28 1.27 11.41 -3.23
C GLU A 28 2.47 11.29 -2.28
N ILE A 29 2.93 10.07 -2.00
CA ILE A 29 4.14 9.86 -1.19
C ILE A 29 5.41 10.10 -2.01
N GLY A 30 5.44 9.64 -3.26
CA GLY A 30 6.63 9.71 -4.10
C GLY A 30 7.78 8.91 -3.47
N SER A 31 8.93 9.55 -3.26
CA SER A 31 10.11 8.88 -2.70
C SER A 31 9.96 8.59 -1.21
N HIS A 32 10.22 7.34 -0.83
CA HIS A 32 10.24 6.87 0.56
C HIS A 32 11.44 5.96 0.81
N ASN A 33 11.78 5.74 2.07
CA ASN A 33 12.93 4.91 2.47
C ASN A 33 12.57 3.43 2.75
N TYR A 34 11.30 3.06 2.64
CA TYR A 34 10.85 1.67 2.82
C TYR A 34 11.34 0.75 1.71
N ASN A 35 11.73 -0.46 2.08
CA ASN A 35 12.09 -1.50 1.11
C ASN A 35 10.84 -2.15 0.48
N GLU A 36 11.07 -3.04 -0.50
CA GLU A 36 10.01 -3.71 -1.27
C GLU A 36 9.03 -4.53 -0.42
N LYS A 37 9.45 -5.00 0.78
CA LYS A 37 8.59 -5.76 1.70
C LYS A 37 7.81 -4.85 2.65
N GLU A 38 8.42 -3.75 3.09
CA GLU A 38 7.83 -2.80 4.02
C GLU A 38 6.78 -1.91 3.36
N TRP A 39 7.07 -1.43 2.14
CA TRP A 39 6.21 -0.46 1.46
C TRP A 39 4.77 -0.93 1.25
N PRO A 40 4.49 -2.18 0.83
CA PRO A 40 3.12 -2.69 0.75
C PRO A 40 2.36 -2.64 2.08
N ILE A 41 3.05 -2.80 3.22
CA ILE A 41 2.46 -2.73 4.56
C ILE A 41 2.08 -1.29 4.89
N VAL A 42 3.03 -0.36 4.73
CA VAL A 42 2.82 1.08 4.97
C VAL A 42 1.68 1.60 4.10
N ARG A 43 1.67 1.26 2.80
CA ARG A 43 0.57 1.61 1.89
C ARG A 43 -0.79 1.13 2.36
N ARG A 44 -0.86 -0.09 2.93
CA ARG A 44 -2.14 -0.64 3.40
C ARG A 44 -2.62 0.04 4.67
N VAL A 45 -1.70 0.48 5.55
CA VAL A 45 -2.04 1.33 6.70
C VAL A 45 -2.63 2.65 6.22
N ILE A 46 -1.93 3.38 5.33
CA ILE A 46 -2.41 4.65 4.76
C ILE A 46 -3.77 4.47 4.07
N HIS A 47 -3.96 3.42 3.28
CA HIS A 47 -5.25 3.14 2.64
C HIS A 47 -6.40 2.97 3.65
N SER A 48 -6.10 2.38 4.81
CA SER A 48 -7.11 2.10 5.83
C SER A 48 -7.40 3.32 6.72
N THR A 49 -6.47 4.26 6.82
CA THR A 49 -6.57 5.44 7.71
C THR A 49 -6.76 6.76 6.97
N ALA A 50 -6.48 6.79 5.66
CA ALA A 50 -6.31 7.99 4.84
C ALA A 50 -5.27 8.98 5.39
N ASP A 51 -4.30 8.51 6.16
CA ASP A 51 -3.28 9.34 6.82
C ASP A 51 -1.89 9.07 6.23
N PHE A 52 -1.34 10.05 5.52
CA PHE A 52 -0.04 9.97 4.85
C PHE A 52 1.15 10.14 5.80
N ASP A 53 0.94 10.59 7.04
CA ASP A 53 2.05 10.80 7.98
C ASP A 53 2.74 9.50 8.38
N PHE A 54 2.08 8.34 8.20
CA PHE A 54 2.68 7.00 8.38
C PHE A 54 3.83 6.70 7.40
N ALA A 55 4.00 7.50 6.35
CA ALA A 55 5.14 7.43 5.44
C ALA A 55 6.02 8.69 5.49
N ARG A 56 5.70 9.68 6.35
CA ARG A 56 6.41 10.95 6.49
C ARG A 56 6.94 11.10 7.92
N ASN A 57 6.29 11.94 8.73
CA ASN A 57 6.78 12.34 10.06
C ASN A 57 6.58 11.24 11.11
N ASN A 58 5.52 10.43 10.97
CA ASN A 58 5.18 9.34 11.89
C ASN A 58 5.46 7.99 11.22
N SER A 59 6.64 7.88 10.61
CA SER A 59 7.08 6.69 9.87
C SER A 59 6.98 5.42 10.70
N ILE A 60 6.38 4.37 10.13
CA ILE A 60 6.35 3.03 10.74
C ILE A 60 7.77 2.48 10.88
N ILE A 61 8.08 1.90 12.03
CA ILE A 61 9.37 1.25 12.32
C ILE A 61 9.21 -0.27 12.27
N PHE A 62 10.11 -0.93 11.55
CA PHE A 62 10.13 -2.39 11.41
C PHE A 62 11.27 -2.98 12.26
N HIS A 63 10.97 -4.07 12.96
CA HIS A 63 12.00 -4.88 13.62
C HIS A 63 12.66 -5.80 12.59
N ASN A 64 13.96 -6.10 12.75
CA ASN A 64 14.71 -6.93 11.78
C ASN A 64 14.17 -8.36 11.64
N ASP A 65 13.47 -8.87 12.66
CA ASP A 65 12.91 -10.22 12.72
C ASP A 65 11.40 -10.29 12.41
N ALA A 66 10.82 -9.19 11.91
CA ALA A 66 9.40 -9.10 11.55
C ALA A 66 9.07 -9.69 10.16
#